data_AF-S4NE29-F1
#
_entry.id   AF-S4NE29-F1
#
_cell.length_a   1.000
_cell.length_b   1.000
_cell.length_c   1.000
_cell.angle_alpha   90.00
_cell.angle_beta   90.00
_cell.angle_gamma   90.00
#
_symmetry.space_group_name_H-M   'P 1'
#
loop_
_entity.id
_entity.type
_entity.pdbx_description
1 polymer ?
#
loop_
_entity_poly.entity_id
_entity_poly.type
_entity_poly.pdbx_seq_one_letter_code
_entity_poly.pdbx_strand_id
1 'polypeptide(L)' 'MEKVCGDLGVPWEAKDITEDRELHDQYWEQIPVVLVDGRQHTFWRVGEDRLRKALTD' A
#
# COMPACT_ATOMS: atom_id res chain seq x y z
N MET A 1 5.15 1.69 5.99
CA MET A 1 4.00 2.62 5.89
C MET A 1 4.10 3.67 6.98
N GLU A 2 3.97 3.30 8.26
CA GLU A 2 3.96 4.21 9.41
C GLU A 2 4.99 5.35 9.36
N LYS A 3 6.27 5.06 9.16
CA LYS A 3 7.32 6.10 9.08
C LYS A 3 7.10 7.08 7.93
N VAL A 4 7.01 6.59 6.69
CA VAL A 4 6.88 7.46 5.49
C VAL A 4 5.57 8.26 5.54
N CYS A 5 4.46 7.60 5.85
CA CYS A 5 3.14 8.23 5.93
C CYS A 5 3.07 9.22 7.10
N GLY A 6 3.66 8.88 8.25
CA GLY A 6 3.77 9.78 9.40
C GLY A 6 4.60 11.02 9.11
N ASP A 7 5.78 10.85 8.49
CA ASP A 7 6.65 11.96 8.10
C ASP A 7 5.98 12.92 7.11
N LEU A 8 5.14 12.40 6.21
CA LEU A 8 4.43 13.18 5.19
C LEU A 8 3.03 13.64 5.64
N GLY A 9 2.56 13.22 6.82
CA GLY A 9 1.19 13.49 7.29
C GLY A 9 0.10 12.84 6.42
N VAL A 10 0.43 11.80 5.65
CA VAL A 10 -0.50 11.12 4.75
C VAL A 10 -1.26 10.04 5.54
N PRO A 11 -2.60 10.04 5.54
CA PRO A 11 -3.37 8.99 6.16
C PRO A 11 -3.19 7.67 5.39
N TRP A 12 -3.18 6.55 6.12
CA TRP A 12 -3.15 5.22 5.53
C TRP A 12 -3.94 4.25 6.41
N GLU A 13 -4.40 3.17 5.80
CA GLU A 13 -5.06 2.07 6.49
C GLU A 13 -4.42 0.74 6.09
N ALA A 14 -4.41 -0.23 7.01
CA ALA A 14 -4.09 -1.61 6.70
C ALA A 14 -5.41 -2.34 6.37
N LYS A 15 -5.41 -3.14 5.32
CA LYS A 15 -6.52 -4.04 5.00
C LYS A 15 -6.06 -5.49 5.10
N ASP A 16 -6.88 -6.30 5.78
CA ASP A 16 -6.70 -7.75 5.83
C ASP A 16 -7.52 -8.40 4.72
N ILE A 17 -6.86 -9.11 3.80
CA ILE A 17 -7.54 -9.77 2.70
C ILE A 17 -8.37 -10.97 3.16
N THR A 18 -8.12 -11.52 4.35
CA THR A 18 -8.88 -12.67 4.87
C THR A 18 -10.30 -12.29 5.29
N GLU A 19 -10.54 -10.99 5.49
CA GLU A 19 -11.86 -10.42 5.82
C GLU A 19 -12.57 -9.83 4.59
N ASP A 20 -11.87 -9.68 3.47
CA ASP A 20 -12.38 -9.09 2.24
C ASP A 20 -12.11 -10.01 1.04
N ARG A 21 -13.17 -10.67 0.58
CA ARG A 21 -13.11 -11.61 -0.54
C ARG A 21 -12.66 -10.97 -1.84
N GLU A 22 -13.02 -9.71 -2.11
CA GLU A 22 -12.62 -9.04 -3.36
C GLU A 22 -11.11 -8.79 -3.35
N LEU A 23 -10.56 -8.34 -2.21
CA LEU A 23 -9.12 -8.18 -2.04
C LEU A 23 -8.38 -9.51 -2.08
N HIS A 24 -8.95 -10.57 -1.50
CA HIS A 24 -8.38 -11.91 -1.59
C HIS A 24 -8.28 -12.37 -3.04
N ASP A 25 -9.39 -12.37 -3.78
CA ASP A 25 -9.45 -12.81 -5.17
C ASP A 25 -8.47 -12.02 -6.06
N GLN A 26 -8.26 -10.74 -5.77
CA GLN A 26 -7.39 -9.87 -6.56
C GLN A 26 -5.90 -9.96 -6.20
N TYR A 27 -5.54 -10.10 -4.91
CA TYR A 27 -4.17 -9.81 -4.45
C TYR A 27 -3.48 -10.93 -3.68
N TRP A 28 -4.11 -12.10 -3.46
CA TRP A 28 -3.56 -13.14 -2.57
C TRP A 28 -2.13 -13.61 -2.91
N GLU A 29 -1.70 -13.58 -4.17
CA GLU A 29 -0.33 -13.95 -4.59
C GLU A 29 0.70 -12.80 -4.55
N GLN A 30 0.25 -11.57 -4.28
CA GLN A 30 1.04 -10.34 -4.42
C GLN A 30 1.38 -9.66 -3.09
N ILE A 31 0.92 -10.21 -1.97
CA ILE A 31 1.08 -9.59 -0.64
C ILE A 31 2.58 -9.38 -0.30
N PRO A 32 2.97 -8.22 0.27
CA PRO A 32 2.15 -7.03 0.54
C PRO A 32 1.87 -6.20 -0.72
N VAL A 33 0.63 -5.73 -0.88
CA VAL A 33 0.24 -4.77 -1.92
C VAL A 33 0.03 -3.39 -1.31
N VAL A 34 0.54 -2.34 -1.96
CA VAL A 34 0.28 -0.95 -1.59
C VAL A 34 -0.49 -0.28 -2.69
N LEU A 35 -1.62 0.32 -2.34
CA LEU A 35 -2.38 1.20 -3.23
C LEU A 35 -2.10 2.65 -2.85
N VAL A 36 -1.91 3.50 -3.85
CA VAL A 36 -1.88 4.96 -3.72
C VAL A 36 -3.02 5.49 -4.58
N ASP A 37 -3.93 6.26 -3.98
CA ASP A 37 -5.14 6.77 -4.63
C ASP A 37 -5.94 5.68 -5.37
N GLY A 38 -6.07 4.50 -4.74
CA GLY A 38 -6.78 3.34 -5.30
C GLY A 38 -6.04 2.60 -6.42
N ARG A 39 -4.82 3.02 -6.78
CA ARG A 39 -4.01 2.39 -7.84
C ARG A 39 -2.86 1.61 -7.23
N GLN A 40 -2.62 0.40 -7.72
CA GLN A 40 -1.52 -0.43 -7.25
C GLN A 40 -0.16 0.24 -7.54
N HIS A 41 0.55 0.56 -6.46
CA HIS A 41 1.88 1.18 -6.50
C HIS A 41 2.99 0.14 -6.50
N THR A 42 2.93 -0.84 -5.59
CA THR A 42 3.93 -1.90 -5.49
C THR A 42 3.34 -3.16 -4.89
N PHE A 43 4.02 -4.28 -5.12
CA PHE A 43 3.77 -5.57 -4.50
C PHE A 43 5.09 -6.26 -4.10
N TRP A 44 5.04 -7.22 -3.17
CA TRP A 44 6.17 -7.95 -2.56
C TRP A 44 7.21 -7.13 -1.77
N ARG A 45 7.65 -5.98 -2.28
CA ARG A 45 8.63 -5.10 -1.61
C ARG A 45 8.22 -3.64 -1.67
N VAL A 46 8.10 -3.04 -0.49
CA VAL A 46 7.87 -1.60 -0.33
C VAL A 46 9.21 -0.91 -0.12
N GLY A 47 9.58 0.00 -1.02
CA GLY A 47 10.77 0.83 -0.87
C GLY A 47 10.38 2.23 -0.42
N GLU A 48 10.96 2.72 0.67
CA GLU A 48 10.62 4.02 1.27
C GLU A 48 10.75 5.17 0.26
N ASP A 49 11.85 5.25 -0.50
CA ASP A 49 12.09 6.34 -1.45
C ASP A 49 11.07 6.35 -2.60
N ARG A 50 10.71 5.17 -3.10
CA ARG A 50 9.70 5.02 -4.16
C ARG A 50 8.31 5.38 -3.66
N LEU A 51 7.99 4.98 -2.43
CA LEU A 51 6.73 5.32 -1.79
C LEU A 51 6.64 6.84 -1.53
N ARG A 52 7.70 7.45 -0.99
CA ARG A 52 7.76 8.91 -0.77
C ARG A 52 7.49 9.67 -2.06
N LYS A 53 8.20 9.31 -3.13
CA LYS A 53 8.00 9.93 -4.44
C LYS A 53 6.54 9.83 -4.91
N ALA A 54 5.94 8.64 -4.81
CA ALA A 54 4.56 8.43 -5.23
C ALA A 54 3.51 9.17 -4.37
N LEU A 55 3.85 9.59 -3.15
CA LEU A 55 2.96 10.34 -2.26
C LEU A 55 3.14 11.87 -2.36
N THR A 56 4.13 12.33 -3.11
CA THR A 56 4.44 13.78 -3.25
C THR A 56 4.37 14.29 -4.69
N ASP A 57 4.15 13.41 -5.66
CA ASP A 57 3.89 13.74 -7.07
C ASP A 57 2.41 14.11 -7.27
#